data_AF-A0A9Q8LI57-F1
#
_entry.id   AF-A0A9Q8LI57-F1
#
_cell.length_a   1.000
_cell.length_b   1.000
_cell.length_c   1.000
_cell.angle_alpha   90.00
_cell.angle_beta   90.00
_cell.angle_gamma   90.00
#
_symmetry.space_group_name_H-M   'P 1'
#
loop_
_entity.id
_entity.type
_entity.pdbx_description
1 polymer ?
#
loop_
_entity_poly.entity_id
_entity_poly.type
_entity_poly.pdbx_seq_one_letter_code
_entity_poly.pdbx_strand_id
1 'polypeptide(L)'
;MPRLTITILARNEPLRRYYVEHIWKLAGFIGGPIATYITDDKGEFEFDSSTHEADIRMLGQKSVTRIVEGGGALFTADLWVDRRVEAGTTIRLDNRQEKVKHFEILNKTIELYDAVHRNFAPFSALSDTAFPLGKKATLQKTKDQVTRIETVYPDNLGQELAFVEPKSVRTGYPLIHLKGPGQGAEDGSKPLSRELAHALHSAQLDDDARDKVEVDYKK
;
A
#
# COMPACT_ATOMS: atom_id res chain seq x y z
N MET A 1 8.96 -30.01 -6.03
CA MET A 1 9.05 -28.55 -6.24
C MET A 1 9.84 -27.99 -5.07
N PRO A 2 10.95 -27.27 -5.29
CA PRO A 2 11.64 -26.59 -4.19
C PRO A 2 10.73 -25.52 -3.57
N ARG A 3 10.73 -25.46 -2.23
CA ARG A 3 10.09 -24.38 -1.47
C ARG A 3 11.06 -23.20 -1.38
N LEU A 4 10.62 -22.01 -1.80
CA LEU A 4 11.39 -20.78 -1.73
C LEU A 4 10.89 -19.94 -0.55
N THR A 5 11.78 -19.67 0.41
CA THR A 5 11.53 -18.73 1.52
C THR A 5 12.24 -17.42 1.22
N ILE A 6 11.49 -16.32 1.14
CA ILE A 6 12.00 -15.00 0.76
C ILE A 6 11.65 -13.98 1.86
N THR A 7 12.61 -13.13 2.22
CA THR A 7 12.42 -12.03 3.17
C THR A 7 12.50 -10.69 2.45
N ILE A 8 11.59 -9.76 2.72
CA ILE A 8 11.60 -8.42 2.14
C ILE A 8 11.70 -7.35 3.23
N LEU A 9 12.70 -6.49 3.11
CA LEU A 9 12.99 -5.39 4.02
C LEU A 9 12.98 -4.04 3.28
N ALA A 10 12.53 -2.97 3.94
CA ALA A 10 12.76 -1.59 3.52
C ALA A 10 13.56 -0.88 4.61
N ARG A 11 14.74 -0.35 4.27
CA ARG A 11 15.70 0.21 5.26
C ARG A 11 15.96 -0.70 6.47
N ASN A 12 16.09 -2.00 6.23
CA ASN A 12 16.24 -3.06 7.24
C ASN A 12 15.02 -3.31 8.15
N GLU A 13 13.87 -2.69 7.88
CA GLU A 13 12.62 -3.01 8.55
C GLU A 13 11.79 -4.01 7.73
N PRO A 14 11.22 -5.05 8.36
CA PRO A 14 10.31 -5.98 7.71
C PRO A 14 9.14 -5.30 6.98
N LEU A 15 8.95 -5.61 5.70
CA LEU A 15 7.72 -5.24 5.00
C LEU A 15 6.59 -6.19 5.42
N ARG A 16 5.89 -5.88 6.53
CA ARG A 16 4.78 -6.72 7.05
C ARG A 16 3.48 -6.56 6.26
N ARG A 17 2.69 -7.63 6.13
CA ARG A 17 1.36 -7.62 5.48
C ARG A 17 1.35 -6.97 4.09
N TYR A 18 2.41 -7.24 3.35
CA TYR A 18 2.71 -6.66 2.06
C TYR A 18 2.42 -7.65 0.95
N TYR A 19 1.75 -7.20 -0.12
CA TYR A 19 1.34 -8.09 -1.21
C TYR A 19 2.50 -8.35 -2.17
N VAL A 20 2.70 -9.63 -2.47
CA VAL A 20 3.72 -10.11 -3.41
C VAL A 20 3.07 -11.07 -4.39
N GLU A 21 3.37 -10.93 -5.68
CA GLU A 21 2.90 -11.86 -6.71
C GLU A 21 4.08 -12.71 -7.19
N HIS A 22 3.88 -14.03 -7.29
CA HIS A 22 4.74 -14.88 -8.12
C HIS A 22 4.29 -14.68 -9.57
N ILE A 23 5.20 -14.23 -10.43
CA ILE A 23 4.94 -13.93 -11.83
C ILE A 23 5.74 -14.89 -12.71
N TRP A 24 5.23 -15.15 -13.91
CA TRP A 24 6.00 -15.82 -14.95
C TRP A 24 6.52 -14.78 -15.94
N LYS A 25 7.65 -15.08 -16.61
CA LYS A 25 8.14 -14.31 -17.74
C LYS A 25 8.17 -15.21 -18.98
N LEU A 26 7.68 -14.69 -20.10
CA LEU A 26 7.76 -15.36 -21.40
C LEU A 26 8.48 -14.47 -22.40
N ALA A 27 9.60 -14.96 -22.92
CA ALA A 27 10.39 -14.30 -23.96
C ALA A 27 10.71 -12.81 -23.66
N GLY A 28 11.04 -12.49 -22.40
CA GLY A 28 11.35 -11.13 -21.97
C GLY A 28 10.14 -10.25 -21.64
N PHE A 29 8.92 -10.71 -21.92
CA PHE A 29 7.69 -10.08 -21.45
C PHE A 29 7.32 -10.60 -20.06
N ILE A 30 6.96 -9.68 -19.16
CA ILE A 30 6.42 -10.05 -17.86
C ILE A 30 4.98 -10.53 -18.08
N GLY A 31 4.74 -11.79 -17.75
CA GLY A 31 3.40 -12.39 -17.73
C GLY A 31 2.60 -11.95 -16.52
N GLY A 32 1.33 -12.39 -16.46
CA GLY A 32 0.42 -12.11 -15.35
C GLY A 32 0.79 -12.85 -14.04
N PRO A 33 0.08 -12.55 -12.93
CA PRO A 33 0.32 -13.22 -11.66
C PRO A 33 -0.09 -14.70 -11.73
N ILE A 34 0.80 -15.59 -11.27
CA ILE A 34 0.52 -17.01 -11.06
C ILE A 34 -0.21 -17.18 -9.72
N ALA A 35 0.28 -16.50 -8.69
CA ALA A 35 -0.25 -16.56 -7.33
C ALA A 35 0.09 -15.28 -6.56
N THR A 36 -0.77 -14.94 -5.60
CA THR A 36 -0.60 -13.79 -4.69
C THR A 36 -0.36 -14.28 -3.27
N TYR A 37 0.63 -13.67 -2.64
CA TYR A 37 1.06 -13.93 -1.27
C TYR A 37 1.01 -12.64 -0.45
N ILE A 38 1.06 -12.81 0.85
CA ILE A 38 1.20 -11.71 1.80
C ILE A 38 2.34 -12.05 2.76
N THR A 39 3.22 -11.08 3.02
CA THR A 39 4.31 -11.27 3.97
C THR A 39 3.81 -11.29 5.42
N ASP A 40 4.50 -12.05 6.26
CA ASP A 40 4.26 -12.11 7.70
C ASP A 40 4.90 -10.93 8.47
N ASP A 41 4.96 -11.03 9.80
CA ASP A 41 5.53 -9.99 10.67
C ASP A 41 7.05 -9.86 10.56
N LYS A 42 7.74 -10.87 10.01
CA LYS A 42 9.18 -10.83 9.70
C LYS A 42 9.45 -10.37 8.27
N GLY A 43 8.40 -10.08 7.50
CA GLY A 43 8.53 -9.74 6.08
C GLY A 43 8.80 -10.97 5.22
N GLU A 44 8.51 -12.17 5.74
CA GLU A 44 8.75 -13.45 5.07
C GLU A 44 7.49 -13.91 4.33
N PHE A 45 7.69 -14.57 3.19
CA PHE A 45 6.65 -15.34 2.52
C PHE A 45 7.29 -16.56 1.85
N GLU A 46 6.48 -17.60 1.64
CA GLU A 46 6.95 -18.87 1.10
C GLU A 46 6.03 -19.39 0.01
N PHE A 47 6.62 -19.99 -1.02
CA PHE A 47 5.88 -20.65 -2.09
C PHE A 47 6.70 -21.77 -2.72
N ASP A 48 5.99 -22.72 -3.33
CA ASP A 48 6.60 -23.78 -4.12
C ASP A 48 6.85 -23.26 -5.55
N SER A 49 8.09 -23.35 -6.01
CA SER A 49 8.47 -23.02 -7.39
C SER A 49 8.69 -24.29 -8.21
N SER A 50 8.44 -24.21 -9.51
CA SER A 50 8.80 -25.27 -10.45
C SER A 50 10.31 -25.36 -10.69
N THR A 51 11.06 -24.30 -10.36
CA THR A 51 12.53 -24.24 -10.48
C THR A 51 13.18 -23.71 -9.20
N HIS A 52 14.51 -23.74 -9.11
CA HIS A 52 15.24 -23.17 -7.95
C HIS A 52 15.16 -21.65 -7.86
N GLU A 53 14.69 -21.00 -8.92
CA GLU A 53 14.54 -19.56 -9.01
C GLU A 53 13.08 -19.22 -9.36
N ALA A 54 12.68 -17.97 -9.12
CA ALA A 54 11.37 -17.47 -9.50
C ALA A 54 11.42 -15.95 -9.72
N ASP A 55 10.53 -15.44 -10.57
CA ASP A 55 10.29 -14.01 -10.69
C ASP A 55 9.15 -13.61 -9.76
N ILE A 56 9.35 -12.57 -8.97
CA ILE A 56 8.33 -12.01 -8.10
C ILE A 56 8.09 -10.54 -8.41
N ARG A 57 6.89 -10.08 -8.10
CA ARG A 57 6.47 -8.69 -8.15
C ARG A 57 6.05 -8.24 -6.77
N MET A 58 6.78 -7.27 -6.25
CA MET A 58 6.51 -6.60 -4.99
C MET A 58 5.65 -5.37 -5.26
N LEU A 59 4.39 -5.37 -4.82
CA LEU A 59 3.43 -4.32 -5.13
C LEU A 59 3.44 -3.23 -4.07
N GLY A 60 3.32 -1.94 -4.44
CA GLY A 60 3.11 -0.82 -3.52
C GLY A 60 1.76 -0.86 -2.82
N GLN A 61 1.46 -1.95 -2.12
CA GLN A 61 0.20 -2.22 -1.51
C GLN A 61 0.39 -3.15 -0.31
N LYS A 62 -0.25 -2.77 0.80
CA LYS A 62 -0.40 -3.60 1.99
C LYS A 62 -1.88 -3.89 2.22
N SER A 63 -2.18 -4.65 3.27
CA SER A 63 -3.56 -4.90 3.70
C SER A 63 -4.34 -3.64 4.04
N VAL A 64 -3.67 -2.54 4.43
CA VAL A 64 -4.31 -1.30 4.88
C VAL A 64 -4.38 -0.22 3.81
N THR A 65 -3.27 0.07 3.13
CA THR A 65 -3.22 1.14 2.15
C THR A 65 -2.50 0.67 0.90
N ARG A 66 -2.81 1.33 -0.21
CA ARG A 66 -2.06 1.26 -1.45
C ARG A 66 -1.33 2.58 -1.65
N ILE A 67 -0.04 2.52 -1.95
CA ILE A 67 0.70 3.71 -2.36
C ILE A 67 0.81 3.74 -3.89
N VAL A 68 0.52 4.91 -4.44
CA VAL A 68 0.59 5.19 -5.88
C VAL A 68 1.57 6.33 -6.12
N GLU A 69 2.22 6.30 -7.28
CA GLU A 69 3.15 7.34 -7.69
C GLU A 69 2.37 8.51 -8.30
N GLY A 70 2.63 9.73 -7.81
CA GLY A 70 2.05 10.94 -8.38
C GLY A 70 2.74 11.33 -9.69
N GLY A 71 2.00 11.32 -10.79
CA GLY A 71 2.46 11.68 -12.13
C GLY A 71 2.05 13.07 -12.62
N GLY A 72 1.42 13.87 -11.76
CA GLY A 72 0.81 15.17 -12.10
C GLY A 72 -0.60 15.29 -11.51
N ALA A 73 -1.27 16.42 -11.71
CA ALA A 73 -2.52 16.77 -11.01
C ALA A 73 -3.70 15.78 -11.18
N LEU A 74 -3.65 14.88 -12.18
CA LEU A 74 -4.74 13.93 -12.47
C LEU A 74 -4.29 12.50 -12.77
N PHE A 75 -2.99 12.19 -12.63
CA PHE A 75 -2.46 10.86 -12.98
C PHE A 75 -1.73 10.25 -11.80
N THR A 76 -2.24 9.11 -11.33
CA THR A 76 -1.57 8.25 -10.36
C THR A 76 -1.26 6.90 -10.98
N ALA A 77 -0.03 6.44 -10.83
CA ALA A 77 0.44 5.18 -11.39
C ALA A 77 0.61 4.12 -10.30
N ASP A 78 0.28 2.90 -10.66
CA ASP A 78 0.49 1.72 -9.84
C ASP A 78 1.99 1.49 -9.62
N LEU A 79 2.35 1.15 -8.38
CA LEU A 79 3.73 0.99 -7.96
C LEU A 79 4.07 -0.49 -7.84
N TRP A 80 5.15 -0.95 -8.45
CA TRP A 80 5.72 -2.26 -8.17
C TRP A 80 7.21 -2.33 -8.46
N VAL A 81 7.86 -3.35 -7.91
CA VAL A 81 9.27 -3.70 -8.16
C VAL A 81 9.34 -5.19 -8.46
N ASP A 82 9.89 -5.53 -9.62
CA ASP A 82 10.08 -6.92 -10.03
C ASP A 82 11.49 -7.40 -9.68
N ARG A 83 11.62 -8.62 -9.16
CA ARG A 83 12.90 -9.25 -8.78
C ARG A 83 12.90 -10.72 -9.14
N ARG A 84 14.06 -11.23 -9.54
CA ARG A 84 14.32 -12.67 -9.61
C ARG A 84 14.93 -13.10 -8.29
N VAL A 85 14.46 -14.21 -7.72
CA VAL A 85 14.80 -14.67 -6.38
C VAL A 85 15.07 -16.18 -6.34
N GLU A 86 15.82 -16.58 -5.32
CA GLU A 86 16.13 -17.97 -4.97
C GLU A 86 15.79 -18.24 -3.49
N ALA A 87 15.80 -19.50 -3.08
CA ALA A 87 15.53 -19.87 -1.67
C ALA A 87 16.52 -19.18 -0.72
N GLY A 88 16.00 -18.56 0.35
CA GLY A 88 16.79 -17.84 1.36
C GLY A 88 17.17 -16.41 0.97
N THR A 89 16.67 -15.90 -0.17
CA THR A 89 16.94 -14.52 -0.59
C THR A 89 16.36 -13.52 0.40
N THR A 90 17.18 -12.58 0.87
CA THR A 90 16.73 -11.36 1.57
C THR A 90 16.81 -10.18 0.60
N ILE A 91 15.65 -9.66 0.19
CA ILE A 91 15.56 -8.44 -0.60
C ILE A 91 15.60 -7.25 0.35
N ARG A 92 16.51 -6.31 0.09
CA ARG A 92 16.58 -5.05 0.81
C ARG A 92 16.32 -3.89 -0.15
N LEU A 93 15.26 -3.13 0.13
CA LEU A 93 14.88 -1.95 -0.64
C LEU A 93 15.61 -0.73 -0.06
N ASP A 94 16.76 -0.40 -0.63
CA ASP A 94 17.77 0.44 0.05
C ASP A 94 18.24 1.66 -0.75
N ASN A 95 18.12 1.69 -2.10
CA ASN A 95 18.89 2.66 -2.92
C ASN A 95 18.21 3.19 -4.21
N ARG A 96 18.81 4.26 -4.77
CA ARG A 96 18.44 5.25 -5.83
C ARG A 96 17.59 4.83 -7.06
N GLN A 97 17.36 3.54 -7.31
CA GLN A 97 16.46 3.08 -8.38
C GLN A 97 15.12 2.55 -7.85
N GLU A 98 15.09 2.21 -6.56
CA GLU A 98 13.95 1.62 -5.91
C GLU A 98 13.11 2.71 -5.26
N LYS A 99 11.79 2.54 -5.32
CA LYS A 99 10.79 3.47 -4.79
C LYS A 99 10.71 3.33 -3.25
N VAL A 100 11.87 3.36 -2.58
CA VAL A 100 12.06 2.99 -1.16
C VAL A 100 11.18 3.82 -0.23
N LYS A 101 11.11 5.13 -0.47
CA LYS A 101 10.29 6.03 0.35
C LYS A 101 8.80 5.65 0.30
N HIS A 102 8.32 5.13 -0.83
CA HIS A 102 6.96 4.61 -0.92
C HIS A 102 6.75 3.41 0.01
N PHE A 103 7.70 2.49 0.04
CA PHE A 103 7.66 1.32 0.93
C PHE A 103 7.81 1.69 2.41
N GLU A 104 8.59 2.72 2.73
CA GLU A 104 8.66 3.30 4.09
C GLU A 104 7.29 3.84 4.55
N ILE A 105 6.60 4.60 3.69
CA ILE A 105 5.26 5.13 3.98
C ILE A 105 4.28 3.98 4.23
N LEU A 106 4.34 2.91 3.43
CA LEU A 106 3.53 1.71 3.65
C LEU A 106 3.86 1.04 5.00
N ASN A 107 5.14 0.92 5.37
CA ASN A 107 5.55 0.41 6.67
C ASN A 107 4.99 1.25 7.81
N LYS A 108 5.16 2.57 7.74
CA LYS A 108 4.65 3.47 8.77
C LYS A 108 3.13 3.41 8.90
N THR A 109 2.43 3.27 7.78
CA THR A 109 0.96 3.14 7.79
C THR A 109 0.51 1.89 8.53
N ILE A 110 1.16 0.75 8.28
CA ILE A 110 0.78 -0.51 8.93
C ILE A 110 1.08 -0.49 10.43
N GLU A 111 2.18 0.15 10.83
CA GLU A 111 2.52 0.37 12.24
C GLU A 111 1.48 1.23 12.97
N LEU A 112 1.14 2.39 12.39
CA LEU A 112 0.16 3.31 12.95
C LEU A 112 -1.21 2.65 13.07
N TYR A 113 -1.61 1.90 12.04
CA TYR A 113 -2.86 1.16 12.07
C TYR A 113 -2.89 0.14 13.22
N ASP A 114 -1.84 -0.66 13.42
CA ASP A 114 -1.80 -1.66 14.49
C ASP A 114 -1.72 -1.07 15.88
N ALA A 115 -0.85 -0.08 16.06
CA ALA A 115 -0.53 0.47 17.37
C ALA A 115 -1.66 1.36 17.88
N VAL A 116 -2.25 2.15 16.97
CA VAL A 116 -3.26 3.15 17.31
C VAL A 116 -4.62 2.63 16.87
N HIS A 117 -4.90 2.68 15.57
CA HIS A 117 -6.28 2.67 15.11
C HIS A 117 -7.03 1.36 15.38
N ARG A 118 -6.40 0.21 15.15
CA ARG A 118 -7.03 -1.11 15.32
C ARG A 118 -7.56 -1.35 16.74
N ASN A 119 -6.94 -0.75 17.75
CA ASN A 119 -7.26 -1.00 19.16
C ASN A 119 -8.32 -0.04 19.73
N PHE A 120 -8.68 1.04 19.02
CA PHE A 120 -9.61 2.06 19.51
C PHE A 120 -10.92 2.08 18.73
N ALA A 121 -12.02 2.38 19.41
CA ALA A 121 -13.31 2.60 18.77
C ALA A 121 -13.27 3.90 17.93
N PRO A 122 -13.99 3.97 16.79
CA PRO A 122 -14.91 2.96 16.26
C PRO A 122 -14.23 1.82 15.47
N PHE A 123 -12.94 1.89 15.17
CA PHE A 123 -12.24 0.92 14.31
C PHE A 123 -12.20 -0.49 14.90
N SER A 124 -12.04 -0.61 16.23
CA SER A 124 -12.10 -1.90 16.94
C SER A 124 -13.50 -2.52 17.01
N ALA A 125 -14.55 -1.74 16.74
CA ALA A 125 -15.95 -2.14 16.85
C ALA A 125 -16.62 -2.46 15.50
N LEU A 126 -15.85 -2.46 14.40
CA LEU A 126 -16.36 -2.81 13.08
C LEU A 126 -16.64 -4.31 12.99
N SER A 127 -17.79 -4.66 12.39
CA SER A 127 -18.16 -6.05 12.11
C SER A 127 -17.19 -6.74 11.16
N ASP A 128 -16.51 -5.96 10.30
CA ASP A 128 -15.40 -6.40 9.48
C ASP A 128 -14.07 -5.83 10.03
N THR A 129 -13.38 -6.63 10.83
CA THR A 129 -12.11 -6.25 11.47
C THR A 129 -10.92 -6.21 10.50
N ALA A 130 -11.09 -6.60 9.23
CA ALA A 130 -10.04 -6.59 8.20
C ALA A 130 -9.96 -5.26 7.43
N PHE A 131 -10.16 -4.16 8.16
CA PHE A 131 -10.15 -2.79 7.69
C PHE A 131 -8.87 -2.44 6.87
N PRO A 132 -8.97 -1.56 5.83
CA PRO A 132 -10.16 -0.81 5.44
C PRO A 132 -11.24 -1.60 4.70
N LEU A 133 -10.98 -2.83 4.26
CA LEU A 133 -11.66 -3.33 3.06
C LEU A 133 -12.24 -4.73 3.16
N GLY A 134 -12.03 -5.37 4.30
CA GLY A 134 -12.49 -6.72 4.48
C GLY A 134 -11.63 -7.74 3.74
N LYS A 135 -11.85 -9.00 4.13
CA LYS A 135 -11.22 -10.16 3.51
C LYS A 135 -12.18 -10.72 2.46
N LYS A 136 -11.73 -10.85 1.21
CA LYS A 136 -12.48 -11.59 0.18
C LYS A 136 -12.10 -13.07 0.20
N ALA A 137 -12.82 -13.88 -0.58
CA ALA A 137 -12.60 -15.32 -0.67
C ALA A 137 -11.16 -15.72 -1.05
N THR A 138 -10.42 -14.84 -1.74
CA THR A 138 -9.00 -15.07 -2.09
C THR A 138 -8.17 -13.83 -1.82
N LEU A 139 -6.85 -14.02 -1.64
CA LEU A 139 -5.90 -12.92 -1.54
C LEU A 139 -5.91 -12.05 -2.79
N GLN A 140 -6.02 -12.65 -3.98
CA GLN A 140 -6.15 -11.91 -5.24
C GLN A 140 -7.37 -10.96 -5.22
N LYS A 141 -8.56 -11.48 -4.86
CA LYS A 141 -9.78 -10.65 -4.80
C LYS A 141 -9.68 -9.56 -3.72
N THR A 142 -9.03 -9.86 -2.60
CA THR A 142 -8.77 -8.88 -1.53
C THR A 142 -7.79 -7.81 -1.99
N LYS A 143 -6.77 -8.20 -2.75
CA LYS A 143 -5.80 -7.27 -3.33
C LYS A 143 -6.42 -6.38 -4.40
N ASP A 144 -7.35 -6.88 -5.19
CA ASP A 144 -7.92 -6.19 -6.36
C ASP A 144 -9.20 -5.37 -6.07
N GLN A 145 -9.70 -5.38 -4.84
CA GLN A 145 -10.94 -4.67 -4.48
C GLN A 145 -10.85 -3.15 -4.63
N VAL A 146 -11.83 -2.51 -5.26
CA VAL A 146 -11.78 -1.05 -5.55
C VAL A 146 -11.88 -0.21 -4.29
N THR A 147 -12.67 -0.66 -3.33
CA THR A 147 -12.72 -0.10 -1.99
C THR A 147 -11.31 -0.14 -1.44
N ARG A 148 -10.58 0.97 -1.26
CA ARG A 148 -9.24 1.02 -0.63
C ARG A 148 -8.84 2.44 -0.28
N ILE A 149 -8.15 2.60 0.85
CA ILE A 149 -7.43 3.83 1.13
C ILE A 149 -6.19 3.84 0.23
N GLU A 150 -6.03 4.93 -0.49
CA GLU A 150 -4.87 5.16 -1.34
C GLU A 150 -4.02 6.27 -0.74
N THR A 151 -2.73 6.24 -1.05
CA THR A 151 -1.77 7.27 -0.67
C THR A 151 -0.99 7.65 -1.91
N VAL A 152 -1.04 8.91 -2.32
CA VAL A 152 -0.22 9.42 -3.40
C VAL A 152 1.03 10.08 -2.83
N TYR A 153 2.18 9.67 -3.36
CA TYR A 153 3.47 10.26 -2.99
C TYR A 153 4.47 10.20 -4.18
N PRO A 154 5.26 11.25 -4.39
CA PRO A 154 5.01 12.61 -3.92
C PRO A 154 3.74 13.16 -4.59
N ASP A 155 2.90 13.84 -3.81
CA ASP A 155 1.77 14.60 -4.34
C ASP A 155 2.24 15.95 -4.89
N ASN A 156 1.83 16.26 -6.11
CA ASN A 156 2.25 17.47 -6.83
C ASN A 156 1.13 18.50 -6.97
N LEU A 157 0.03 18.36 -6.23
CA LEU A 157 -1.03 19.37 -6.22
C LEU A 157 -0.57 20.65 -5.50
N GLY A 158 -1.18 21.78 -5.85
CA GLY A 158 -0.78 23.12 -5.42
C GLY A 158 -0.96 23.42 -3.92
N GLN A 159 -1.59 22.53 -3.16
CA GLN A 159 -1.67 22.62 -1.70
C GLN A 159 -0.27 22.44 -1.09
N GLU A 160 0.09 23.24 -0.09
CA GLU A 160 1.42 23.15 0.54
C GLU A 160 1.51 22.01 1.56
N LEU A 161 0.37 21.63 2.16
CA LEU A 161 0.31 20.62 3.22
C LEU A 161 -0.22 19.29 2.70
N ALA A 162 0.13 18.23 3.42
CA ALA A 162 -0.54 16.94 3.27
C ALA A 162 -2.01 17.05 3.68
N PHE A 163 -2.88 16.32 2.99
CA PHE A 163 -4.33 16.33 3.23
C PHE A 163 -4.96 15.01 2.78
N VAL A 164 -6.23 14.83 3.09
CA VAL A 164 -7.04 13.70 2.61
C VAL A 164 -8.19 14.21 1.76
N GLU A 165 -8.38 13.62 0.58
CA GLU A 165 -9.66 13.64 -0.13
C GLU A 165 -10.58 12.58 0.53
N PRO A 166 -11.69 12.97 1.17
CA PRO A 166 -12.67 12.02 1.69
C PRO A 166 -13.19 11.05 0.62
N LYS A 167 -13.27 11.49 -0.63
CA LYS A 167 -13.71 10.67 -1.76
C LYS A 167 -12.85 10.92 -3.01
N SER A 168 -11.92 10.00 -3.27
CA SER A 168 -11.18 10.01 -4.53
C SER A 168 -12.10 9.83 -5.72
N VAL A 169 -11.90 10.61 -6.77
CA VAL A 169 -12.58 10.45 -8.06
C VAL A 169 -12.31 9.07 -8.69
N ARG A 170 -11.15 8.45 -8.38
CA ARG A 170 -10.76 7.17 -8.96
C ARG A 170 -11.48 5.99 -8.35
N THR A 171 -11.50 5.92 -7.02
CA THR A 171 -11.95 4.73 -6.29
C THR A 171 -13.27 4.94 -5.56
N GLY A 172 -13.67 6.20 -5.34
CA GLY A 172 -14.77 6.55 -4.42
C GLY A 172 -14.39 6.42 -2.94
N TYR A 173 -13.12 6.15 -2.64
CA TYR A 173 -12.60 5.96 -1.28
C TYR A 173 -11.53 7.00 -0.95
N PRO A 174 -11.18 7.16 0.34
CA PRO A 174 -10.26 8.21 0.74
C PRO A 174 -8.88 8.10 0.09
N LEU A 175 -8.35 9.24 -0.37
CA LEU A 175 -7.00 9.37 -0.94
C LEU A 175 -6.18 10.32 -0.07
N ILE A 176 -5.07 9.83 0.45
CA ILE A 176 -4.10 10.60 1.24
C ILE A 176 -3.07 11.22 0.29
N HIS A 177 -2.89 12.53 0.38
CA HIS A 177 -1.89 13.28 -0.39
C HIS A 177 -0.70 13.60 0.52
N LEU A 178 0.47 13.01 0.22
CA LEU A 178 1.70 13.28 0.96
C LEU A 178 2.71 14.01 0.08
N LYS A 179 3.24 15.12 0.59
CA LYS A 179 4.18 15.98 -0.13
C LYS A 179 5.61 15.43 -0.11
N GLY A 180 6.33 15.67 -1.20
CA GLY A 180 7.74 15.29 -1.35
C GLY A 180 8.71 16.31 -0.74
N PRO A 181 10.00 15.97 -0.60
CA PRO A 181 11.04 16.88 -0.17
C PRO A 181 11.12 18.10 -1.10
N GLY A 182 11.21 19.31 -0.54
CA GLY A 182 11.34 20.56 -1.30
C GLY A 182 10.03 21.27 -1.66
N GLN A 183 8.87 20.71 -1.29
CA GLN A 183 7.54 21.31 -1.52
C GLN A 183 6.99 22.01 -0.26
N GLY A 184 7.85 22.58 0.59
CA GLY A 184 7.44 23.30 1.80
C GLY A 184 6.96 22.44 2.98
N ALA A 185 6.87 21.12 2.81
CA ALA A 185 6.40 20.19 3.84
C ALA A 185 7.52 19.68 4.76
N GLU A 186 7.18 19.49 6.04
CA GLU A 186 7.93 18.56 6.90
C GLU A 186 7.98 17.16 6.25
N ASP A 187 9.04 16.37 6.50
CA ASP A 187 9.17 14.98 6.01
C ASP A 187 7.80 14.27 5.98
N GLY A 188 7.34 13.83 4.79
CA GLY A 188 5.98 13.35 4.54
C GLY A 188 5.52 12.18 5.43
N SER A 189 6.40 11.63 6.25
CA SER A 189 6.12 10.67 7.31
C SER A 189 5.44 11.27 8.54
N LYS A 190 5.64 12.55 8.87
CA LYS A 190 5.06 13.21 10.05
C LYS A 190 3.55 13.40 9.98
N PRO A 191 2.96 13.96 8.90
CA PRO A 191 1.51 14.15 8.84
C PRO A 191 0.75 12.83 8.67
N LEU A 192 1.43 11.74 8.30
CA LEU A 192 0.80 10.45 7.99
C LEU A 192 -0.10 9.92 9.11
N SER A 193 0.24 10.11 10.39
CA SER A 193 -0.63 9.67 11.49
C SER A 193 -1.99 10.38 11.51
N ARG A 194 -1.97 11.71 11.34
CA ARG A 194 -3.18 12.54 11.28
C ARG A 194 -3.99 12.25 10.02
N GLU A 195 -3.34 12.23 8.86
CA GLU A 195 -4.03 11.99 7.59
C GLU A 195 -4.57 10.56 7.51
N LEU A 196 -3.86 9.58 8.05
CA LEU A 196 -4.38 8.22 8.17
C LEU A 196 -5.66 8.23 9.03
N ALA A 197 -5.68 8.89 10.20
CA ALA A 197 -6.89 8.98 11.01
C ALA A 197 -8.10 9.54 10.23
N HIS A 198 -7.90 10.61 9.46
CA HIS A 198 -8.94 11.19 8.60
C HIS A 198 -9.40 10.21 7.51
N ALA A 199 -8.47 9.58 6.81
CA ALA A 199 -8.79 8.59 5.79
C ALA A 199 -9.54 7.37 6.36
N LEU A 200 -9.11 6.90 7.53
CA LEU A 200 -9.77 5.79 8.21
C LEU A 200 -11.21 6.14 8.59
N HIS A 201 -11.43 7.35 9.12
CA HIS A 201 -12.77 7.84 9.45
C HIS A 201 -13.66 7.95 8.19
N SER A 202 -13.18 8.60 7.13
CA SER A 202 -13.94 8.77 5.87
C SER A 202 -14.24 7.43 5.19
N ALA A 203 -13.39 6.42 5.36
CA ALA A 203 -13.62 5.07 4.84
C ALA A 203 -14.79 4.35 5.54
N GLN A 204 -15.17 4.75 6.75
CA GLN A 204 -16.31 4.19 7.48
C GLN A 204 -17.66 4.82 7.11
N LEU A 205 -17.65 5.97 6.44
CA LEU A 205 -18.86 6.64 5.98
C LEU A 205 -19.47 5.89 4.79
N ASP A 206 -20.76 6.07 4.53
CA ASP A 206 -21.35 5.67 3.25
C ASP A 206 -20.95 6.65 2.13
N ASP A 207 -21.27 6.30 0.87
CA ASP A 207 -20.89 7.13 -0.29
C ASP A 207 -21.49 8.54 -0.24
N ASP A 208 -22.75 8.67 0.19
CA ASP A 208 -23.45 9.96 0.28
C ASP A 208 -22.86 10.87 1.38
N ALA A 209 -22.49 10.27 2.51
CA ALA A 209 -21.83 10.98 3.60
C ALA A 209 -20.41 11.41 3.20
N ARG A 210 -19.67 10.56 2.48
CA ARG A 210 -18.36 10.96 1.90
C ARG A 210 -18.49 12.14 0.94
N ASP A 211 -19.49 12.11 0.05
CA ASP A 211 -19.76 13.22 -0.89
C ASP A 211 -20.04 14.54 -0.17
N LYS A 212 -20.81 14.51 0.91
CA LYS A 212 -21.11 15.72 1.69
C LYS A 212 -19.86 16.31 2.33
N VAL A 213 -19.00 15.46 2.92
CA VAL A 213 -17.73 15.92 3.49
C VAL A 213 -16.85 16.54 2.40
N GLU A 214 -16.72 15.88 1.24
CA GLU A 214 -15.96 16.41 0.10
C GLU A 214 -16.44 17.79 -0.36
N VAL A 215 -17.76 18.02 -0.42
CA VAL A 215 -18.35 19.31 -0.80
C VAL A 215 -18.03 20.41 0.22
N ASP A 216 -18.01 20.10 1.50
CA ASP A 216 -17.69 21.07 2.54
C ASP A 216 -16.19 21.40 2.60
N TYR A 217 -15.30 20.52 2.12
CA TYR A 217 -13.87 20.80 1.95
C TYR A 217 -13.55 21.71 0.75
N LYS A 218 -14.49 21.85 -0.20
CA LYS A 218 -14.31 22.64 -1.44
C LYS A 218 -14.93 24.05 -1.38
N LYS A 219 -15.58 24.43 -0.28
CA LYS A 219 -16.10 25.78 -0.03
C LYS A 219 -15.05 26.64 0.68
#